data_AF-A0A562L013-F1
#
_entry.id   AF-A0A562L013-F1
#
_cell.length_a   1.000
_cell.length_b   1.000
_cell.length_c   1.000
_cell.angle_alpha   90.00
_cell.angle_beta   90.00
_cell.angle_gamma   90.00
#
_symmetry.space_group_name_H-M   'P 1'
#
loop_
_entity.id
_entity.type
_entity.pdbx_description
1 polymer ?
#
loop_
_entity_poly.entity_id
_entity_poly.type
_entity_poly.pdbx_seq_one_letter_code
_entity_poly.pdbx_strand_id
1 'polypeptide(L)'
;MNNPTRRGGFAALISGLKGALQWRLLLWWLLALWLPTLLVAAPLWTGLQAQWGQSPHASAIASGDDLPLLIDGITGMEGAMAGVTIGATLATLLTLLLSPWLTGMVVAAIRSGRRLGMGELLHGGFSEYGRMLRMMLWSLVPLGIAVGLGAAAMNMASKGADTAILASEVESTERVGMIVLAVLFVFAHMTVEAGRGWLGADTSLRSVLRAWWRGTKLVLRRPLASLIVYLGSSAVGYVLAALFGLWRLNVDGAGIGGFLLGLLLAELAVVMLAWGRIARLYGYADLAATTVATPVAATTAQAPVTNTDEYLSMQQSEPVGA
;
A
#
# COMPACT_ATOMS: atom_id res chain seq x y z
N MET A 1 -15.12 31.85 -15.18
CA MET A 1 -13.73 31.32 -15.14
C MET A 1 -13.59 30.43 -13.92
N ASN A 2 -13.73 29.11 -14.09
CA ASN A 2 -13.52 28.16 -12.99
C ASN A 2 -12.04 27.83 -12.92
N ASN A 3 -11.33 28.35 -11.91
CA ASN A 3 -10.02 27.83 -11.55
C ASN A 3 -10.16 26.31 -11.39
N PRO A 4 -9.31 25.47 -12.03
CA PRO A 4 -9.29 24.05 -11.71
C PRO A 4 -8.84 23.95 -10.26
N THR A 5 -9.81 23.86 -9.34
CA THR A 5 -9.58 23.79 -7.90
C THR A 5 -8.67 22.60 -7.67
N ARG A 6 -7.42 22.88 -7.27
CA ARG A 6 -6.45 21.85 -6.90
C ARG A 6 -7.11 21.02 -5.81
N ARG A 7 -7.51 19.78 -6.13
CA ARG A 7 -8.11 18.87 -5.15
C ARG A 7 -7.10 18.70 -4.00
N GLY A 8 -7.52 19.05 -2.78
CA GLY A 8 -6.66 18.99 -1.60
C GLY A 8 -6.35 17.54 -1.20
N GLY A 9 -5.28 17.34 -0.42
CA GLY A 9 -4.87 16.00 0.05
C GLY A 9 -5.97 15.27 0.83
N PHE A 10 -6.78 16.00 1.60
CA PHE A 10 -7.91 15.43 2.35
C PHE A 10 -9.04 14.91 1.43
N ALA A 11 -9.34 15.64 0.36
CA ALA A 11 -10.33 15.19 -0.63
C ALA A 11 -9.86 13.92 -1.36
N ALA A 12 -8.56 13.87 -1.70
CA ALA A 12 -7.96 12.67 -2.29
C ALA A 12 -7.93 11.48 -1.32
N LEU A 13 -7.68 11.73 -0.03
CA LEU A 13 -7.77 10.71 1.02
C LEU A 13 -9.18 10.14 1.11
N ILE A 14 -10.22 10.98 1.24
CA ILE A 14 -11.62 10.52 1.31
C ILE A 14 -12.01 9.76 0.05
N SER A 15 -11.63 10.26 -1.13
CA SER A 15 -11.86 9.58 -2.41
C SER A 15 -11.18 8.20 -2.42
N GLY A 16 -9.94 8.12 -1.92
CA GLY A 16 -9.20 6.88 -1.75
C GLY A 16 -9.90 5.86 -0.87
N LEU A 17 -10.32 6.28 0.33
CA LEU A 17 -11.02 5.42 1.30
C LEU A 17 -12.34 4.88 0.71
N LYS A 18 -13.11 5.72 0.00
CA LYS A 18 -14.34 5.31 -0.69
C LYS A 18 -14.07 4.37 -1.87
N GLY A 19 -13.05 4.68 -2.68
CA GLY A 19 -12.66 3.88 -3.85
C GLY A 19 -12.20 2.47 -3.49
N ALA A 20 -11.59 2.31 -2.32
CA ALA A 20 -11.14 1.04 -1.78
C ALA A 20 -12.26 0.14 -1.25
N LEU A 21 -13.48 0.65 -1.09
CA LEU A 21 -14.63 -0.09 -0.55
C LEU A 21 -15.25 -1.05 -1.59
N GLN A 22 -14.40 -1.88 -2.22
CA GLN A 22 -14.79 -2.87 -3.21
C GLN A 22 -14.63 -4.27 -2.61
N TRP A 23 -15.72 -4.82 -2.09
CA TRP A 23 -15.70 -6.12 -1.40
C TRP A 23 -15.09 -7.24 -2.25
N ARG A 24 -15.29 -7.23 -3.57
CA ARG A 24 -14.73 -8.23 -4.50
C ARG A 24 -13.21 -8.20 -4.53
N LEU A 25 -12.63 -7.00 -4.52
CA LEU A 25 -11.19 -6.79 -4.48
C LEU A 25 -10.61 -7.16 -3.12
N LEU A 26 -11.31 -6.82 -2.03
CA LEU A 26 -10.94 -7.23 -0.68
C LEU A 26 -10.99 -8.75 -0.51
N LEU A 27 -11.98 -9.42 -1.09
CA LEU A 27 -12.09 -10.88 -1.06
C LEU A 27 -10.91 -11.53 -1.77
N TRP A 28 -10.51 -11.03 -2.93
CA TRP A 28 -9.32 -11.56 -3.61
C TRP A 28 -8.04 -11.34 -2.81
N TRP A 29 -7.91 -10.20 -2.13
CA TRP A 29 -6.79 -9.95 -1.23
C TRP A 29 -6.76 -10.98 -0.09
N LEU A 30 -7.92 -11.26 0.49
CA LEU A 30 -8.09 -12.27 1.54
C LEU A 30 -7.69 -13.67 1.05
N LEU A 31 -8.28 -14.12 -0.06
CA LEU A 31 -8.00 -15.43 -0.66
C LEU A 31 -6.52 -15.58 -1.04
N ALA A 32 -5.91 -14.52 -1.55
CA ALA A 32 -4.49 -14.54 -1.90
C ALA A 32 -3.59 -14.68 -0.67
N LEU A 33 -3.93 -14.02 0.45
CA LEU A 33 -3.17 -14.11 1.69
C LEU A 33 -3.40 -15.41 2.46
N TRP A 34 -4.51 -16.10 2.23
CA TRP A 34 -4.72 -17.44 2.78
C TRP A 34 -3.64 -18.43 2.32
N LEU A 35 -3.15 -18.33 1.08
CA LEU A 35 -2.10 -19.23 0.57
C LEU A 35 -0.80 -19.18 1.39
N PRO A 36 -0.14 -18.02 1.57
CA PRO A 36 1.05 -17.94 2.43
C PRO A 36 0.73 -18.21 3.91
N THR A 37 -0.46 -17.84 4.40
CA THR A 37 -0.85 -18.18 5.78
C THR A 37 -0.92 -19.69 5.99
N LEU A 38 -1.48 -20.46 5.04
CA LEU A 38 -1.55 -21.92 5.13
C LEU A 38 -0.16 -22.58 5.14
N LEU A 39 0.80 -22.04 4.39
CA LEU A 39 2.19 -22.55 4.37
C LEU A 39 2.87 -22.48 5.74
N VAL A 40 2.53 -21.48 6.56
CA VAL A 40 3.05 -21.34 7.92
C VAL A 40 2.16 -22.06 8.94
N ALA A 41 0.86 -21.95 8.79
CA ALA A 41 -0.12 -22.50 9.72
C ALA A 41 -0.11 -24.03 9.73
N ALA A 42 0.12 -24.70 8.59
CA ALA A 42 0.13 -26.16 8.52
C ALA A 42 1.23 -26.82 9.39
N PRO A 43 2.53 -26.50 9.24
CA PRO A 43 3.57 -27.11 10.09
C PRO A 43 3.41 -26.73 11.56
N LEU A 44 2.96 -25.50 11.83
CA LEU A 44 2.64 -25.06 13.18
C LEU A 44 1.54 -25.93 13.79
N TRP A 45 0.42 -26.09 13.09
CA TRP A 45 -0.71 -26.90 13.53
C TRP A 45 -0.29 -28.35 13.79
N THR A 46 0.50 -28.96 12.91
CA THR A 46 1.00 -30.33 13.11
C THR A 46 1.90 -30.45 14.34
N GLY A 47 2.74 -29.44 14.61
CA GLY A 47 3.57 -29.40 15.81
C GLY A 47 2.74 -29.26 17.08
N LEU A 48 1.75 -28.36 17.09
CA LEU A 48 0.81 -28.19 18.19
C LEU A 48 0.02 -29.47 18.47
N GLN A 49 -0.46 -30.14 17.42
CA GLN A 49 -1.22 -31.39 17.54
C GLN A 49 -0.34 -32.54 18.07
N ALA A 50 0.92 -32.64 17.65
CA ALA A 50 1.84 -33.63 18.17
C ALA A 50 2.10 -33.45 19.67
N GLN A 51 2.17 -32.20 20.14
CA GLN A 51 2.46 -31.89 21.55
C GLN A 51 1.23 -32.01 22.46
N TRP A 52 0.08 -31.51 22.03
CA TRP A 52 -1.10 -31.34 22.90
C TRP A 52 -2.37 -32.02 22.41
N GLY A 53 -2.40 -32.60 21.20
CA GLY A 53 -3.61 -33.13 20.58
C GLY A 53 -4.28 -34.27 21.35
N GLN A 54 -3.51 -34.99 22.19
CA GLN A 54 -4.02 -36.07 23.05
C GLN A 54 -3.89 -35.76 24.55
N SER A 55 -3.49 -34.54 24.93
CA SER A 55 -3.29 -34.18 26.34
C SER A 55 -4.65 -33.98 27.04
N PRO A 56 -4.90 -34.63 28.19
CA PRO A 56 -6.07 -34.36 29.02
C PRO A 56 -6.13 -32.90 29.53
N HIS A 57 -4.97 -32.23 29.58
CA HIS A 57 -4.82 -30.84 30.04
C HIS A 57 -4.96 -29.81 28.91
N ALA A 58 -5.31 -30.21 27.69
CA ALA A 58 -5.37 -29.29 26.54
C ALA A 58 -6.30 -28.09 26.78
N SER A 59 -7.43 -28.27 27.47
CA SER A 59 -8.35 -27.18 27.81
C SER A 59 -7.81 -26.23 28.87
N ALA A 60 -7.10 -26.76 29.88
CA ALA A 60 -6.45 -25.96 30.92
C ALA A 60 -5.27 -25.14 30.35
N ILE A 61 -4.51 -25.74 29.43
CA ILE A 61 -3.43 -25.06 28.71
C ILE A 61 -4.00 -23.94 27.81
N ALA A 62 -5.09 -24.22 27.08
CA ALA A 62 -5.72 -23.25 26.19
C ALA A 62 -6.36 -22.05 26.91
N SER A 63 -6.79 -22.23 28.16
CA SER A 63 -7.32 -21.16 29.02
C SER A 63 -6.22 -20.36 29.73
N GLY A 64 -4.96 -20.81 29.65
CA GLY A 64 -3.82 -20.18 30.32
C GLY A 64 -3.65 -20.57 31.78
N ASP A 65 -4.42 -21.56 32.26
CA ASP A 65 -4.40 -22.02 33.65
C ASP A 65 -3.13 -22.85 33.98
N ASP A 66 -2.43 -23.35 32.96
CA ASP A 66 -1.16 -24.10 33.12
C ASP A 66 -0.06 -23.56 32.19
N LEU A 67 0.43 -22.36 32.53
CA LEU A 67 1.55 -21.71 31.84
C LEU A 67 2.83 -22.58 31.79
N PRO A 68 3.24 -23.28 32.87
CA PRO A 68 4.41 -24.14 32.84
C PRO A 68 4.33 -25.23 31.76
N LEU A 69 3.21 -25.95 31.64
CA LEU A 69 3.03 -26.96 30.60
C LEU A 69 2.97 -26.36 29.19
N LEU A 70 2.48 -25.13 29.05
CA LEU A 70 2.52 -24.40 27.79
C LEU A 70 3.97 -24.09 27.37
N ILE A 71 4.79 -23.59 28.28
CA ILE A 71 6.19 -23.25 28.01
C ILE A 71 6.98 -24.51 27.66
N ASP A 72 6.82 -25.59 28.44
CA ASP A 72 7.52 -26.86 28.21
C ASP A 72 7.19 -27.44 26.83
N GLY A 73 5.90 -27.41 26.44
CA GLY A 73 5.49 -27.87 25.12
C GLY A 73 5.99 -26.99 23.98
N ILE A 74 6.10 -25.65 24.16
CA ILE A 74 6.75 -24.78 23.15
C ILE A 74 8.24 -25.13 23.02
N THR A 75 8.94 -25.35 24.14
CA THR A 75 10.36 -25.73 24.10
C THR A 75 10.58 -27.11 23.48
N GLY A 76 9.61 -28.02 23.59
CA GLY A 76 9.64 -29.35 22.96
C GLY A 76 9.41 -29.32 21.44
N MET A 77 8.98 -28.20 20.85
CA MET A 77 8.62 -28.10 19.42
C MET A 77 9.82 -27.90 18.45
N GLU A 78 11.07 -28.13 18.87
CA GLU A 78 12.27 -27.87 18.05
C GLU A 78 12.18 -28.46 16.62
N GLY A 79 11.68 -29.70 16.49
CA GLY A 79 11.48 -30.35 15.18
C GLY A 79 10.43 -29.66 14.29
N ALA A 80 9.37 -29.09 14.88
CA ALA A 80 8.35 -28.34 14.16
C ALA A 80 8.85 -26.95 13.74
N MET A 81 9.78 -26.35 14.51
CA MET A 81 10.32 -25.02 14.23
C MET A 81 11.11 -24.96 12.92
N ALA A 82 11.78 -26.05 12.53
CA ALA A 82 12.40 -26.16 11.21
C ALA A 82 11.35 -26.07 10.09
N GLY A 83 10.24 -26.80 10.23
CA GLY A 83 9.09 -26.74 9.30
C GLY A 83 8.46 -25.35 9.22
N VAL A 84 8.29 -24.67 10.37
CA VAL A 84 7.78 -23.29 10.45
C VAL A 84 8.73 -22.33 9.73
N THR A 85 10.05 -22.47 9.89
CA THR A 85 11.03 -21.59 9.24
C THR A 85 11.01 -21.73 7.72
N ILE A 86 10.95 -22.97 7.22
CA ILE A 86 10.81 -23.25 5.78
C ILE A 86 9.47 -22.69 5.26
N GLY A 87 8.38 -22.97 5.98
CA GLY A 87 7.04 -22.45 5.67
C GLY A 87 7.01 -20.93 5.60
N ALA A 88 7.61 -20.23 6.57
CA ALA A 88 7.70 -18.78 6.62
C ALA A 88 8.53 -18.20 5.47
N THR A 89 9.63 -18.87 5.10
CA THR A 89 10.46 -18.48 3.95
C THR A 89 9.66 -18.58 2.65
N LEU A 90 8.99 -19.71 2.42
CA LEU A 90 8.14 -19.93 1.24
C LEU A 90 6.93 -18.98 1.22
N ALA A 91 6.30 -18.75 2.36
CA ALA A 91 5.20 -17.80 2.51
C ALA A 91 5.63 -16.37 2.17
N THR A 92 6.83 -15.97 2.57
CA THR A 92 7.41 -14.66 2.23
C THR A 92 7.63 -14.54 0.72
N LEU A 93 8.24 -15.55 0.09
CA LEU A 93 8.46 -15.58 -1.36
C LEU A 93 7.13 -15.56 -2.14
N LEU A 94 6.14 -16.33 -1.70
CA LEU A 94 4.82 -16.37 -2.30
C LEU A 94 4.10 -15.03 -2.14
N THR A 95 4.17 -14.40 -0.97
CA THR A 95 3.58 -13.06 -0.73
C THR A 95 4.23 -12.02 -1.64
N LEU A 96 5.56 -12.06 -1.78
CA LEU A 96 6.29 -11.18 -2.70
C LEU A 96 5.83 -11.38 -4.15
N LEU A 97 5.59 -12.62 -4.59
CA LEU A 97 5.13 -12.96 -5.93
C LEU A 97 3.66 -12.59 -6.18
N LEU A 98 2.80 -12.70 -5.16
CA LEU A 98 1.40 -12.30 -5.25
C LEU A 98 1.21 -10.78 -5.20
N SER A 99 2.14 -10.05 -4.58
CA SER A 99 2.00 -8.61 -4.36
C SER A 99 1.86 -7.76 -5.65
N PRO A 100 2.57 -8.03 -6.77
CA PRO A 100 2.38 -7.33 -8.03
C PRO A 100 1.04 -7.65 -8.68
N TRP A 101 0.57 -8.89 -8.57
CA TRP A 101 -0.74 -9.30 -9.09
C TRP A 101 -1.86 -8.55 -8.38
N LEU A 102 -1.86 -8.56 -7.04
CA LEU A 102 -2.84 -7.84 -6.23
C LEU A 102 -2.80 -6.33 -6.49
N THR A 103 -1.61 -5.75 -6.61
CA THR A 103 -1.45 -4.33 -6.95
C THR A 103 -1.97 -4.05 -8.38
N GLY A 104 -1.75 -4.98 -9.31
CA GLY A 104 -2.26 -4.91 -10.68
C GLY A 104 -3.78 -4.87 -10.74
N MET A 105 -4.47 -5.65 -9.90
CA MET A 105 -5.93 -5.62 -9.79
C MET A 105 -6.45 -4.25 -9.37
N VAL A 106 -5.80 -3.61 -8.39
CA VAL A 106 -6.13 -2.25 -7.95
C VAL A 106 -5.95 -1.25 -9.09
N VAL A 107 -4.80 -1.32 -9.79
CA VAL A 107 -4.50 -0.44 -10.93
C VAL A 107 -5.50 -0.63 -12.07
N ALA A 108 -5.86 -1.87 -12.39
CA ALA A 108 -6.89 -2.18 -13.39
C ALA A 108 -8.26 -1.61 -12.99
N ALA A 109 -8.65 -1.75 -11.72
CA ALA A 109 -9.88 -1.18 -11.19
C ALA A 109 -9.89 0.35 -11.28
N ILE A 110 -8.79 1.02 -10.90
CA ILE A 110 -8.63 2.47 -11.05
C ILE A 110 -8.77 2.89 -12.52
N ARG A 111 -8.05 2.24 -13.44
CA ARG A 111 -8.08 2.56 -14.88
C ARG A 111 -9.46 2.41 -15.51
N SER A 112 -10.23 1.44 -15.03
CA SER A 112 -11.57 1.17 -15.57
C SER A 112 -12.60 2.23 -15.18
N GLY A 113 -12.34 3.02 -14.13
CA GLY A 113 -13.29 4.00 -13.59
C GLY A 113 -14.59 3.40 -13.02
N ARG A 114 -14.74 2.07 -13.00
CA ARG A 114 -15.93 1.35 -12.53
C ARG A 114 -15.57 0.21 -11.59
N ARG A 115 -16.58 -0.36 -10.92
CA ARG A 115 -16.40 -1.58 -10.10
C ARG A 115 -16.29 -2.79 -11.05
N LEU A 116 -15.16 -3.48 -11.01
CA LEU A 116 -14.88 -4.62 -11.88
C LEU A 116 -15.51 -5.93 -11.36
N GLY A 117 -15.81 -6.82 -12.30
CA GLY A 117 -16.18 -8.23 -12.10
C GLY A 117 -15.10 -9.05 -11.38
N MET A 118 -15.43 -10.24 -10.85
CA MET A 118 -14.41 -11.16 -10.31
C MET A 118 -13.42 -11.59 -11.40
N GLY A 119 -13.93 -12.01 -12.56
CA GLY A 119 -13.10 -12.39 -13.71
C GLY A 119 -12.34 -11.20 -14.31
N GLU A 120 -12.97 -10.03 -14.39
CA GLU A 120 -12.33 -8.80 -14.88
C GLU A 120 -11.18 -8.35 -13.95
N LEU A 121 -11.38 -8.46 -12.63
CA LEU A 121 -10.34 -8.20 -11.64
C LEU A 121 -9.16 -9.15 -11.81
N LEU A 122 -9.42 -10.45 -11.93
CA LEU A 122 -8.38 -11.47 -12.10
C LEU A 122 -7.59 -11.25 -13.40
N HIS A 123 -8.30 -11.07 -14.53
CA HIS A 123 -7.68 -10.77 -15.82
C HIS A 123 -6.91 -9.45 -15.80
N GLY A 124 -7.49 -8.41 -15.20
CA GLY A 124 -6.85 -7.11 -15.01
C GLY A 124 -5.56 -7.21 -14.19
N GLY A 125 -5.58 -7.96 -13.10
CA GLY A 125 -4.40 -8.26 -12.29
C GLY A 125 -3.27 -8.90 -13.08
N PHE A 126 -3.57 -9.93 -13.88
CA PHE A 126 -2.56 -10.58 -14.72
C PHE A 126 -2.06 -9.71 -15.86
N SER A 127 -2.94 -8.92 -16.49
CA SER A 127 -2.56 -7.98 -17.55
C SER A 127 -1.56 -6.92 -17.06
N GLU A 128 -1.64 -6.56 -15.77
CA GLU A 128 -0.78 -5.56 -15.15
C GLU A 128 0.41 -6.15 -14.39
N TYR A 129 0.48 -7.47 -14.28
CA TYR A 129 1.48 -8.17 -13.47
C TYR A 129 2.91 -7.80 -13.81
N GLY A 130 3.28 -7.90 -15.10
CA GLY A 130 4.65 -7.61 -15.55
C GLY A 130 5.07 -6.14 -15.36
N ARG A 131 4.10 -5.21 -15.35
CA ARG A 131 4.39 -3.80 -15.06
C ARG A 131 4.58 -3.57 -13.56
N MET A 132 3.70 -4.15 -12.74
CA MET A 132 3.80 -4.04 -11.29
C MET A 132 5.02 -4.78 -10.72
N LEU A 133 5.41 -5.89 -11.33
CA LEU A 133 6.61 -6.65 -10.96
C LEU A 133 7.87 -5.81 -11.20
N ARG A 134 7.98 -5.19 -12.39
CA ARG A 134 9.08 -4.24 -12.68
C ARG A 134 9.07 -3.05 -11.74
N MET A 135 7.89 -2.53 -11.36
CA MET A 135 7.79 -1.45 -10.37
C MET A 135 8.22 -1.92 -8.96
N MET A 136 7.91 -3.16 -8.58
CA MET A 136 8.39 -3.76 -7.33
C MET A 136 9.92 -3.90 -7.35
N LEU A 137 10.50 -4.44 -8.41
CA LEU A 137 11.95 -4.54 -8.57
C LEU A 137 12.61 -3.16 -8.54
N TRP A 138 12.03 -2.17 -9.22
CA TRP A 138 12.52 -0.80 -9.20
C TRP A 138 12.41 -0.16 -7.82
N SER A 139 11.39 -0.52 -7.01
CA SER A 139 11.21 0.03 -5.67
C SER A 139 12.32 -0.35 -4.68
N LEU A 140 13.07 -1.43 -4.95
CA LEU A 140 14.25 -1.76 -4.16
C LEU A 140 15.32 -0.67 -4.23
N VAL A 141 15.42 0.07 -5.33
CA VAL A 141 16.44 1.12 -5.49
C VAL A 141 16.21 2.30 -4.53
N PRO A 142 15.06 3.03 -4.55
CA PRO A 142 14.84 4.14 -3.63
C PRO A 142 14.74 3.69 -2.17
N LEU A 143 14.16 2.50 -1.90
CA LEU A 143 14.10 1.97 -0.54
C LEU A 143 15.48 1.56 -0.03
N GLY A 144 16.30 0.92 -0.86
CA GLY A 144 17.68 0.56 -0.52
C GLY A 144 18.55 1.78 -0.26
N ILE A 145 18.39 2.86 -1.05
CA ILE A 145 19.06 4.14 -0.79
C ILE A 145 18.62 4.72 0.56
N ALA A 146 17.32 4.73 0.87
CA ALA A 146 16.82 5.23 2.14
C ALA A 146 17.36 4.44 3.35
N VAL A 147 17.38 3.11 3.26
CA VAL A 147 17.94 2.24 4.30
C VAL A 147 19.44 2.44 4.44
N GLY A 148 20.19 2.50 3.33
CA GLY A 148 21.63 2.73 3.35
C GLY A 148 22.02 4.07 3.96
N LEU A 149 21.30 5.15 3.60
CA LEU A 149 21.50 6.47 4.20
C LEU A 149 21.10 6.51 5.67
N GLY A 150 20.00 5.85 6.05
CA GLY A 150 19.59 5.74 7.45
C GLY A 150 20.60 4.96 8.29
N ALA A 151 21.12 3.85 7.78
CA ALA A 151 22.18 3.08 8.45
C ALA A 151 23.47 3.89 8.59
N ALA A 152 23.85 4.67 7.57
CA ALA A 152 24.98 5.58 7.66
C ALA A 152 24.78 6.66 8.73
N ALA A 153 23.57 7.24 8.82
CA ALA A 153 23.23 8.22 9.86
C ALA A 153 23.28 7.59 11.26
N MET A 154 22.77 6.37 11.43
CA MET A 154 22.85 5.64 12.70
C MET A 154 24.30 5.30 13.10
N ASN A 155 25.15 4.92 12.15
CA ASN A 155 26.57 4.66 12.40
C ASN A 155 27.37 5.94 12.74
N MET A 156 26.99 7.09 12.17
CA MET A 156 27.56 8.39 12.58
C MET A 156 27.09 8.79 13.97
N ALA A 157 25.83 8.54 14.29
CA ALA A 157 25.23 8.77 15.59
C ALA A 157 25.93 7.94 16.69
N SER A 158 26.19 6.65 16.44
CA SER A 158 26.89 5.78 17.41
C SER A 158 28.33 6.23 17.67
N LYS A 159 29.05 6.75 16.67
CA LYS A 159 30.40 7.31 16.86
C LYS A 159 30.42 8.58 17.71
N GLY A 160 29.34 9.38 17.65
CA GLY A 160 29.17 10.53 18.54
C GLY A 160 28.92 10.12 19.99
N ALA A 161 28.28 8.96 20.20
CA ALA A 161 28.03 8.42 21.53
C ALA A 161 29.31 8.03 22.28
N ASP A 162 30.36 7.62 21.57
CA ASP A 162 31.68 7.30 22.17
C ASP A 162 32.36 8.52 22.81
N THR A 163 31.93 9.73 22.46
CA THR A 163 32.43 11.01 23.00
C THR A 163 31.46 11.68 23.98
N ALA A 164 30.27 11.12 24.16
CA ALA A 164 29.23 11.69 25.01
C ALA A 164 29.49 11.37 26.49
N ILE A 165 29.45 12.41 27.34
CA ILE A 165 29.70 12.28 28.79
C ILE A 165 28.39 11.97 29.53
N LEU A 166 27.23 12.31 28.95
CA LEU A 166 25.91 12.10 29.54
C LEU A 166 25.10 11.01 28.81
N ALA A 167 24.45 10.12 29.57
CA ALA A 167 23.56 9.08 29.02
C ALA A 167 22.38 9.66 28.21
N SER A 168 21.89 10.85 28.56
CA SER A 168 20.83 11.53 27.82
C SER A 168 21.25 11.96 26.41
N GLU A 169 22.54 12.24 26.19
CA GLU A 169 23.06 12.61 24.88
C GLU A 169 23.09 11.39 23.94
N VAL A 170 23.48 10.23 24.46
CA VAL A 170 23.46 8.95 23.73
C VAL A 170 22.04 8.59 23.29
N GLU A 171 21.06 8.63 24.20
CA GLU A 171 19.67 8.29 23.87
C GLU A 171 19.06 9.26 22.84
N SER A 172 19.39 10.55 22.94
CA SER A 172 18.92 11.55 21.96
C SER A 172 19.49 11.30 20.57
N THR A 173 20.74 10.84 20.49
CA THR A 173 21.49 10.64 19.24
C THR A 173 20.99 9.40 18.49
N GLU A 174 20.74 8.29 19.20
CA GLU A 174 20.10 7.11 18.63
C GLU A 174 18.69 7.41 18.13
N ARG A 175 17.90 8.18 18.91
CA ARG A 175 16.54 8.58 18.55
C ARG A 175 16.52 9.42 17.27
N VAL A 176 17.47 10.35 17.10
CA VAL A 176 17.62 11.13 15.87
C VAL A 176 17.92 10.23 14.67
N GLY A 177 18.84 9.27 14.81
CA GLY A 177 19.14 8.29 13.75
C GLY A 177 17.91 7.50 13.30
N MET A 178 17.11 7.01 14.25
CA MET A 178 15.85 6.31 13.99
C MET A 178 14.82 7.20 13.29
N ILE A 179 14.68 8.46 13.71
CA ILE A 179 13.78 9.43 13.07
C ILE A 179 14.22 9.68 11.62
N VAL A 180 15.52 9.87 11.36
CA VAL A 180 16.06 10.07 10.01
C VAL A 180 15.76 8.87 9.12
N LEU A 181 16.03 7.65 9.59
CA LEU A 181 15.70 6.43 8.85
C LEU A 181 14.20 6.33 8.55
N ALA A 182 13.34 6.59 9.54
CA ALA A 182 11.89 6.54 9.38
C ALA A 182 11.40 7.55 8.34
N VAL A 183 11.89 8.80 8.39
CA VAL A 183 11.53 9.86 7.43
C VAL A 183 11.99 9.49 6.01
N LEU A 184 13.24 9.04 5.85
CA LEU A 184 13.78 8.62 4.55
C LEU A 184 12.99 7.45 3.97
N PHE A 185 12.67 6.46 4.80
CA PHE A 185 11.88 5.30 4.39
C PHE A 185 10.46 5.69 3.96
N VAL A 186 9.76 6.49 4.77
CA VAL A 186 8.41 6.99 4.44
C VAL A 186 8.45 7.77 3.13
N PHE A 187 9.42 8.67 2.96
CA PHE A 187 9.55 9.46 1.74
C PHE A 187 9.80 8.55 0.51
N ALA A 188 10.76 7.64 0.59
CA ALA A 188 11.06 6.70 -0.50
C ALA A 188 9.83 5.86 -0.86
N HIS A 189 9.14 5.31 0.15
CA HIS A 189 7.94 4.50 -0.05
C HIS A 189 6.78 5.32 -0.65
N MET A 190 6.60 6.58 -0.23
CA MET A 190 5.63 7.50 -0.83
C MET A 190 5.88 7.71 -2.33
N THR A 191 7.14 7.84 -2.77
CA THR A 191 7.44 8.01 -4.22
C THR A 191 7.04 6.78 -5.04
N VAL A 192 7.23 5.58 -4.49
CA VAL A 192 6.86 4.31 -5.13
C VAL A 192 5.35 4.18 -5.25
N GLU A 193 4.62 4.45 -4.16
CA GLU A 193 3.16 4.39 -4.14
C GLU A 193 2.53 5.47 -5.05
N ALA A 194 3.09 6.68 -5.07
CA ALA A 194 2.69 7.72 -6.01
C ALA A 194 2.91 7.30 -7.48
N GLY A 195 4.03 6.62 -7.77
CA GLY A 195 4.31 6.07 -9.11
C GLY A 195 3.29 5.00 -9.53
N ARG A 196 2.87 4.13 -8.60
CA ARG A 196 1.79 3.15 -8.85
C ARG A 196 0.45 3.84 -9.09
N GLY A 197 0.14 4.90 -8.34
CA GLY A 197 -1.03 5.74 -8.57
C GLY A 197 -1.04 6.35 -9.98
N TRP A 198 0.10 6.84 -10.47
CA TRP A 198 0.26 7.34 -11.83
C TRP A 198 -0.02 6.29 -12.92
N LEU A 199 0.38 5.04 -12.70
CA LEU A 199 0.07 3.93 -13.61
C LEU A 199 -1.43 3.58 -13.63
N GLY A 200 -2.17 3.92 -12.58
CA GLY A 200 -3.63 3.82 -12.53
C GLY A 200 -4.32 5.01 -13.19
N ALA A 201 -3.80 6.23 -13.00
CA ALA A 201 -4.43 7.47 -13.47
C ALA A 201 -4.22 7.75 -14.97
N ASP A 202 -3.06 7.41 -15.54
CA ASP A 202 -2.72 7.68 -16.94
C ASP A 202 -2.57 6.37 -17.72
N THR A 203 -3.56 6.07 -18.57
CA THR A 203 -3.62 4.84 -19.36
C THR A 203 -2.56 4.77 -20.47
N SER A 204 -1.96 5.91 -20.83
CA SER A 204 -0.91 6.01 -21.86
C SER A 204 0.49 5.67 -21.31
N LEU A 205 0.67 5.69 -19.98
CA LEU A 205 1.96 5.42 -19.34
C LEU A 205 2.33 3.94 -19.37
N ARG A 206 3.26 3.60 -20.28
CA ARG A 206 3.84 2.24 -20.36
C ARG A 206 5.16 2.07 -19.60
N SER A 207 5.87 3.17 -19.32
CA SER A 207 7.20 3.14 -18.68
C SER A 207 7.11 3.31 -17.17
N VAL A 208 7.59 2.30 -16.44
CA VAL A 208 7.67 2.26 -14.98
C VAL A 208 8.55 3.38 -14.44
N LEU A 209 9.72 3.60 -15.05
CA LEU A 209 10.65 4.65 -14.62
C LEU A 209 10.04 6.04 -14.78
N ARG A 210 9.34 6.30 -15.89
CA ARG A 210 8.62 7.57 -16.10
C ARG A 210 7.49 7.74 -15.09
N ALA A 211 6.76 6.67 -14.78
CA ALA A 211 5.69 6.72 -13.79
C ALA A 211 6.24 7.00 -12.38
N TRP A 212 7.31 6.32 -11.97
CA TRP A 212 8.02 6.61 -10.71
C TRP A 212 8.50 8.06 -10.67
N TRP A 213 9.16 8.55 -11.72
CA TRP A 213 9.64 9.93 -11.77
C TRP A 213 8.51 10.97 -11.66
N ARG A 214 7.37 10.74 -12.32
CA ARG A 214 6.17 11.58 -12.16
C ARG A 214 5.61 11.50 -10.74
N GLY A 215 5.62 10.32 -10.12
CA GLY A 215 5.29 10.11 -8.71
C GLY A 215 6.20 10.89 -7.77
N THR A 216 7.52 10.82 -7.96
CA THR A 216 8.50 11.59 -7.21
C THR A 216 8.27 13.09 -7.35
N LYS A 217 8.05 13.59 -8.57
CA LYS A 217 7.70 14.99 -8.81
C LYS A 217 6.39 15.40 -8.11
N LEU A 218 5.39 14.52 -8.06
CA LEU A 218 4.13 14.78 -7.36
C LEU A 218 4.37 14.94 -5.85
N VAL A 219 5.11 14.01 -5.24
CA VAL A 219 5.46 14.06 -3.81
C VAL A 219 6.26 15.33 -3.49
N LEU A 220 7.25 15.68 -4.31
CA LEU A 220 8.06 16.88 -4.11
C LEU A 220 7.28 18.19 -4.30
N ARG A 221 6.33 18.24 -5.24
CA ARG A 221 5.52 19.44 -5.50
C ARG A 221 4.36 19.63 -4.53
N ARG A 222 3.87 18.54 -3.92
CA ARG A 222 2.73 18.56 -3.00
C ARG A 222 2.99 17.66 -1.78
N PRO A 223 4.06 17.90 -0.99
CA PRO A 223 4.51 16.99 0.06
C PRO A 223 3.43 16.77 1.13
N LEU A 224 2.76 17.84 1.57
CA LEU A 224 1.69 17.74 2.56
C LEU A 224 0.49 16.93 2.05
N ALA A 225 0.09 17.11 0.79
CA ALA A 225 -1.04 16.36 0.25
C ALA A 225 -0.72 14.87 0.10
N SER A 226 0.49 14.54 -0.39
CA SER A 226 0.97 13.16 -0.45
C SER A 226 1.09 12.54 0.94
N LEU A 227 1.58 13.29 1.93
CA LEU A 227 1.72 12.83 3.30
C LEU A 227 0.36 12.57 3.95
N ILE A 228 -0.62 13.46 3.74
CA ILE A 228 -2.01 13.25 4.22
C ILE A 228 -2.61 11.98 3.64
N VAL A 229 -2.47 11.73 2.33
CA VAL A 229 -2.97 10.48 1.72
C VAL A 229 -2.24 9.27 2.30
N TYR A 230 -0.92 9.35 2.40
CA TYR A 230 -0.08 8.25 2.90
C TYR A 230 -0.40 7.92 4.35
N LEU A 231 -0.26 8.88 5.26
CA LEU A 231 -0.49 8.67 6.68
C LEU A 231 -1.96 8.46 6.99
N GLY A 232 -2.86 9.21 6.37
CA GLY A 232 -4.29 9.08 6.58
C GLY A 232 -4.80 7.68 6.22
N SER A 233 -4.48 7.17 5.04
CA SER A 233 -4.97 5.84 4.65
C SER A 233 -4.31 4.71 5.47
N SER A 234 -3.04 4.89 5.84
CA SER A 234 -2.31 3.93 6.67
C SER A 234 -2.86 3.90 8.10
N ALA A 235 -3.05 5.07 8.70
CA ALA A 235 -3.53 5.21 10.07
C ALA A 235 -4.93 4.57 10.20
N VAL A 236 -5.85 4.84 9.28
CA VAL A 236 -7.20 4.24 9.35
C VAL A 236 -7.11 2.72 9.22
N GLY A 237 -6.34 2.20 8.26
CA GLY A 237 -6.17 0.75 8.10
C GLY A 237 -5.55 0.08 9.33
N TYR A 238 -4.46 0.64 9.87
CA TYR A 238 -3.77 0.10 11.04
C TYR A 238 -4.59 0.22 12.32
N VAL A 239 -5.26 1.34 12.57
CA VAL A 239 -6.12 1.53 13.75
C VAL A 239 -7.27 0.54 13.72
N LEU A 240 -7.97 0.39 12.58
CA LEU A 240 -9.06 -0.56 12.48
C LEU A 240 -8.57 -2.01 12.65
N ALA A 241 -7.43 -2.37 12.04
CA ALA A 241 -6.82 -3.69 12.22
C ALA A 241 -6.43 -3.95 13.69
N ALA A 242 -5.85 -2.96 14.37
CA ALA A 242 -5.50 -3.05 15.78
C ALA A 242 -6.75 -3.19 16.66
N LEU A 243 -7.84 -2.47 16.37
CA LEU A 243 -9.11 -2.61 17.09
C LEU A 243 -9.68 -4.03 16.96
N PHE A 244 -9.70 -4.61 15.75
CA PHE A 244 -10.13 -5.99 15.57
C PHE A 244 -9.18 -7.00 16.25
N GLY A 245 -7.87 -6.74 16.23
CA GLY A 245 -6.88 -7.55 16.94
C GLY A 245 -7.03 -7.50 18.46
N LEU A 246 -7.28 -6.32 19.03
CA LEU A 246 -7.54 -6.16 20.47
C LEU A 246 -8.88 -6.82 20.85
N TRP A 247 -9.91 -6.68 20.02
CA TRP A 247 -11.18 -7.34 20.27
C TRP A 247 -11.01 -8.87 20.22
N ARG A 248 -10.18 -9.38 19.30
CA ARG A 248 -9.86 -10.81 19.21
C ARG A 248 -9.28 -11.38 20.51
N LEU A 249 -8.51 -10.59 21.27
CA LEU A 249 -7.95 -11.01 22.57
C LEU A 249 -9.00 -11.23 23.66
N ASN A 250 -10.20 -10.67 23.49
CA ASN A 250 -11.31 -10.81 24.44
C ASN A 250 -12.25 -11.97 24.08
N VAL A 251 -12.00 -12.68 22.97
CA VAL A 251 -12.81 -13.83 22.55
C VAL A 251 -12.18 -15.09 23.08
N ASP A 252 -12.88 -15.74 24.02
CA ASP A 252 -12.54 -17.07 24.49
C ASP A 252 -12.55 -18.05 23.31
N GLY A 253 -11.46 -18.81 23.16
CA GLY A 253 -11.31 -19.81 22.11
C GLY A 253 -12.07 -21.10 22.39
N ALA A 254 -12.71 -21.24 23.55
CA ALA A 254 -13.46 -22.42 23.93
C ALA A 254 -14.68 -22.65 23.01
N GLY A 255 -14.70 -23.81 22.37
CA GLY A 255 -15.79 -24.26 21.50
C GLY A 255 -15.81 -23.65 20.09
N ILE A 256 -16.69 -24.19 19.24
CA ILE A 256 -16.76 -23.83 17.81
C ILE A 256 -17.13 -22.35 17.62
N GLY A 257 -18.03 -21.81 18.44
CA GLY A 257 -18.48 -20.42 18.33
C GLY A 257 -17.35 -19.41 18.60
N GLY A 258 -16.61 -19.60 19.69
CA GLY A 258 -15.46 -18.77 20.04
C GLY A 258 -14.35 -18.85 18.98
N PHE A 259 -14.08 -20.05 18.48
CA PHE A 259 -13.15 -20.26 17.37
C PHE A 259 -13.57 -19.49 16.11
N LEU A 260 -14.81 -19.63 15.64
CA LEU A 260 -15.29 -18.96 14.42
C LEU A 260 -15.30 -17.44 14.55
N LEU A 261 -15.72 -16.91 15.71
CA LEU A 261 -15.66 -15.47 15.98
C LEU A 261 -14.21 -14.97 16.00
N GLY A 262 -13.33 -15.74 16.64
CA GLY A 262 -11.91 -15.42 16.69
C GLY A 262 -11.26 -15.41 15.30
N LEU A 263 -11.58 -16.39 14.46
CA LEU A 263 -11.14 -16.43 13.07
C LEU A 263 -11.67 -15.22 12.31
N LEU A 264 -12.96 -14.92 12.40
CA LEU A 264 -13.57 -13.78 11.73
C LEU A 264 -12.90 -12.45 12.10
N LEU A 265 -12.60 -12.21 13.37
CA LEU A 265 -11.92 -10.99 13.82
C LEU A 265 -10.50 -10.90 13.28
N ALA A 266 -9.76 -12.01 13.22
CA ALA A 266 -8.43 -12.05 12.62
C ALA A 266 -8.49 -11.73 11.11
N GLU A 267 -9.44 -12.32 10.38
CA GLU A 267 -9.64 -12.04 8.95
C GLU A 267 -10.05 -10.57 8.72
N LEU A 268 -10.92 -10.01 9.57
CA LEU A 268 -11.27 -8.59 9.51
C LEU A 268 -10.06 -7.68 9.70
N ALA A 269 -9.16 -8.01 10.64
CA ALA A 269 -7.92 -7.25 10.81
C ALA A 269 -7.07 -7.26 9.53
N VAL A 270 -6.90 -8.42 8.90
CA VAL A 270 -6.19 -8.57 7.62
C VAL A 270 -6.86 -7.76 6.50
N VAL A 271 -8.19 -7.80 6.41
CA VAL A 271 -8.97 -7.02 5.43
C VAL A 271 -8.79 -5.52 5.66
N MET A 272 -8.69 -5.04 6.90
CA MET A 272 -8.45 -3.61 7.17
C MET A 272 -7.05 -3.14 6.74
N LEU A 273 -6.03 -4.00 6.89
CA LEU A 273 -4.69 -3.75 6.36
C LEU A 273 -4.71 -3.67 4.82
N ALA A 274 -5.42 -4.61 4.18
CA ALA A 274 -5.66 -4.63 2.75
C ALA A 274 -6.29 -3.32 2.26
N TRP A 275 -7.37 -2.95 2.92
CA TRP A 275 -8.18 -1.80 2.56
C TRP A 275 -7.39 -0.50 2.70
N GLY A 276 -6.61 -0.31 3.76
CA GLY A 276 -5.75 0.87 3.95
C GLY A 276 -4.70 1.01 2.84
N ARG A 277 -4.11 -0.10 2.37
CA ARG A 277 -3.19 -0.12 1.22
C ARG A 277 -3.89 0.23 -0.09
N ILE A 278 -5.05 -0.36 -0.35
CA ILE A 278 -5.84 -0.09 -1.57
C ILE A 278 -6.28 1.39 -1.59
N ALA A 279 -6.74 1.91 -0.45
CA ALA A 279 -7.15 3.31 -0.30
C ALA A 279 -6.01 4.28 -0.61
N ARG A 280 -4.79 3.94 -0.20
CA ARG A 280 -3.59 4.71 -0.52
C ARG A 280 -3.37 4.83 -2.03
N LEU A 281 -3.47 3.71 -2.74
CA LEU A 281 -3.28 3.66 -4.20
C LEU A 281 -4.36 4.47 -4.93
N TYR A 282 -5.62 4.35 -4.53
CA TYR A 282 -6.71 5.18 -5.08
C TYR A 282 -6.48 6.67 -4.79
N GLY A 283 -6.06 7.03 -3.57
CA GLY A 283 -5.77 8.43 -3.21
C GLY A 283 -4.63 9.03 -4.02
N TYR A 284 -3.54 8.28 -4.25
CA TYR A 284 -2.45 8.72 -5.12
C TYR A 284 -2.85 8.83 -6.59
N ALA A 285 -3.68 7.90 -7.08
CA ALA A 285 -4.23 7.99 -8.43
C ALA A 285 -5.12 9.23 -8.60
N ASP A 286 -5.94 9.56 -7.60
CA ASP A 286 -6.76 10.79 -7.61
C ASP A 286 -5.86 12.05 -7.64
N LEU A 287 -4.82 12.13 -6.79
CA LEU A 287 -3.85 13.22 -6.84
C LEU A 287 -3.16 13.33 -8.20
N ALA A 288 -2.76 12.20 -8.81
CA ALA A 288 -2.13 12.16 -10.12
C ALA A 288 -3.09 12.63 -11.23
N ALA A 289 -4.35 12.18 -11.22
CA ALA A 289 -5.37 12.55 -12.20
C ALA A 289 -5.60 14.06 -12.25
N THR A 290 -5.57 14.76 -11.11
CA THR A 290 -5.67 16.24 -11.08
C THR A 290 -4.53 16.94 -11.80
N THR A 291 -3.38 16.29 -11.96
CA THR A 291 -2.22 16.83 -12.67
C THR A 291 -2.31 16.56 -14.17
N VAL A 292 -2.85 15.40 -14.56
CA VAL A 292 -3.07 15.02 -15.97
C VAL A 292 -4.11 15.90 -16.65
N ALA A 293 -5.16 16.33 -15.94
CA ALA A 293 -6.21 17.19 -16.48
C ALA A 293 -5.78 18.65 -16.75
N THR A 294 -4.51 19.02 -16.50
CA THR A 294 -4.00 20.39 -16.65
C THR A 294 -3.20 20.74 -17.95
N PRO A 295 -3.37 20.19 -19.17
CA PRO A 295 -2.54 20.57 -20.32
C PRO A 295 -3.31 21.10 -21.55
N VAL A 296 -4.47 21.78 -21.41
CA VAL A 296 -5.19 22.35 -22.59
C VAL A 296 -5.63 23.81 -22.44
N ALA A 297 -5.72 24.37 -21.24
CA ALA A 297 -6.18 25.76 -21.07
C ALA A 297 -5.16 26.85 -21.47
N ALA A 298 -3.93 26.47 -21.85
CA ALA A 298 -2.87 27.40 -22.24
C ALA A 298 -2.65 27.52 -23.76
N THR A 299 -3.32 26.71 -24.59
CA THR A 299 -3.13 26.72 -26.06
C THR A 299 -4.31 27.32 -26.82
N THR A 300 -5.40 27.71 -26.13
CA THR A 300 -6.56 28.40 -26.74
C THR A 300 -6.56 29.91 -26.53
N ALA A 301 -5.51 30.47 -25.93
CA ALA A 301 -5.30 31.91 -25.95
C ALA A 301 -4.57 32.29 -27.26
N GLN A 302 -5.34 32.82 -28.20
CA GLN A 302 -4.91 33.52 -29.41
C GLN A 302 -4.33 32.65 -30.54
N ALA A 303 -5.22 31.96 -31.27
CA ALA A 303 -5.06 31.98 -32.72
C ALA A 303 -5.55 33.36 -33.19
N PRO A 304 -4.76 34.14 -33.96
CA PRO A 304 -5.26 35.37 -34.54
C PRO A 304 -6.40 35.01 -35.48
N VAL A 305 -7.57 35.62 -35.28
CA VAL A 305 -8.67 35.54 -36.23
C VAL A 305 -8.17 36.25 -37.48
N THR A 306 -7.65 35.51 -38.45
CA THR A 306 -7.43 36.04 -39.79
C THR A 306 -8.81 36.35 -40.34
N ASN A 307 -9.08 37.64 -40.48
CA ASN A 307 -10.32 38.23 -40.95
C ASN A 307 -10.50 37.94 -42.44
N THR A 308 -10.77 36.69 -42.80
CA THR A 308 -10.98 36.27 -44.20
C THR A 308 -12.31 36.79 -44.74
N ASP A 309 -13.27 37.08 -43.86
CA ASP A 309 -14.59 37.60 -44.23
C ASP A 309 -14.56 39.08 -44.62
N GLU A 310 -13.56 39.84 -44.16
CA GLU A 310 -13.42 41.27 -44.51
C GLU A 310 -13.00 41.46 -45.98
N TYR A 311 -12.18 40.56 -46.52
CA TYR A 311 -11.75 40.60 -47.93
C TYR A 311 -12.83 40.19 -48.93
N LEU A 312 -13.76 39.31 -48.54
CA LEU A 312 -14.86 38.88 -49.41
C LEU A 312 -15.95 39.96 -49.53
N SER A 313 -16.10 40.81 -48.53
CA SER A 313 -17.08 41.90 -48.55
C SER A 313 -16.67 43.09 -49.44
N MET A 314 -15.36 43.28 -49.66
CA MET A 314 -14.86 44.35 -50.55
C MET A 314 -14.93 44.00 -52.05
N GLN A 315 -15.03 42.73 -52.42
CA GLN A 315 -15.09 42.32 -53.84
C GLN A 315 -16.50 42.39 -54.46
N GLN A 316 -17.55 42.64 -53.67
CA GLN A 316 -18.94 42.65 -54.16
C GLN A 316 -19.51 44.04 -54.47
N SER A 317 -18.71 45.11 -54.38
CA SER A 317 -19.22 46.49 -54.54
C SER A 317 -18.75 47.23 -55.79
N GLU A 318 -18.23 46.56 -56.84
CA GLU A 318 -18.01 47.24 -58.12
C GLU A 318 -19.31 47.28 -58.96
N PRO A 319 -19.85 48.49 -59.26
CA PRO A 319 -20.98 48.62 -60.17
C PRO A 319 -20.52 48.44 -61.62
N VAL A 320 -21.11 47.45 -62.30
CA VAL A 320 -21.04 47.31 -63.76
C VAL A 320 -21.88 48.44 -64.36
N GLY A 321 -21.22 49.50 -64.80
CA GLY A 321 -21.84 50.61 -65.54
C GLY A 321 -22.07 50.24 -67.01
N ALA A 322 -23.31 50.44 -67.46
CA ALA A 322 -23.72 50.72 -68.83
C ALA A 322 -24.59 51.98 -68.80
#